data_AF-A0A952LRA0-F1
#
_entry.id   AF-A0A952LRA0-F1
#
_cell.length_a   1.000
_cell.length_b   1.000
_cell.length_c   1.000
_cell.angle_alpha   90.00
_cell.angle_beta   90.00
_cell.angle_gamma   90.00
#
_symmetry.space_group_name_H-M   'P 1'
#
loop_
_entity.id
_entity.type
_entity.pdbx_description
1 polymer ?
#
loop_
_entity_poly.entity_id
_entity_poly.type
_entity_poly.pdbx_seq_one_letter_code
_entity_poly.pdbx_strand_id
1 'polypeptide(L)'
;LALDNKKRKYEHKINNNVSVGNLKNNVVKIFIYQDPKVILEQLVTLFLKSTEAFRPNRKYERTKPKMYRGKYRTFTNYRRAV
;
A
#
# COMPACT_ATOMS: atom_id res chain seq x y z
N LEU A 1 -2.77 14.13 1.52
CA LEU A 1 -1.50 13.59 2.08
C LEU A 1 -0.62 14.67 2.72
N ALA A 2 -0.06 15.62 1.97
CA ALA A 2 0.83 16.64 2.53
C ALA A 2 0.17 17.51 3.63
N LEU A 3 -1.11 17.87 3.45
CA LEU A 3 -1.86 18.66 4.43
C LEU A 3 -2.19 17.85 5.71
N ASP A 4 -2.55 16.57 5.56
CA ASP A 4 -2.85 15.67 6.69
C ASP A 4 -1.60 15.33 7.51
N ASN A 5 -0.44 15.21 6.86
CA ASN A 5 0.82 14.93 7.54
C ASN A 5 1.22 16.05 8.50
N LYS A 6 0.87 17.31 8.22
CA LYS A 6 1.15 18.44 9.12
C LYS A 6 0.47 18.31 10.49
N LYS A 7 -0.65 17.56 10.58
CA LYS A 7 -1.42 17.36 11.82
C LYS A 7 -0.98 16.12 12.60
N ARG A 8 -0.19 15.24 12.01
CA ARG A 8 0.19 13.94 12.58
C ARG A 8 1.61 14.02 13.16
N LYS A 9 1.87 13.21 14.19
CA LYS A 9 3.20 13.14 14.84
C LYS A 9 4.32 12.70 13.89
N TYR A 10 3.99 11.89 12.89
CA TYR A 10 4.95 11.35 11.94
C TYR A 10 4.46 11.58 10.51
N GLU A 11 5.38 11.61 9.55
CA GLU A 11 5.02 11.59 8.15
C GLU A 11 4.39 10.26 7.79
N HIS A 12 3.23 10.29 7.13
CA HIS A 12 2.62 9.08 6.59
C HIS A 12 2.90 8.96 5.09
N LYS A 13 3.08 7.71 4.66
CA LYS A 13 3.14 7.32 3.26
C LYS A 13 1.98 6.38 2.93
N ILE A 14 1.66 6.25 1.64
CA ILE A 14 0.68 5.28 1.17
C ILE A 14 1.17 3.85 1.46
N ASN A 15 0.28 2.99 1.91
CA ASN A 15 0.58 1.58 2.09
C ASN A 15 0.50 0.85 0.75
N ASN A 16 1.63 0.73 0.06
CA ASN A 16 1.68 0.08 -1.26
C ASN A 16 1.12 -1.35 -1.26
N ASN A 17 1.28 -2.13 -0.18
CA ASN A 17 0.76 -3.50 -0.15
C ASN A 17 -0.77 -3.50 -0.20
N VAL A 18 -1.41 -2.67 0.62
CA VAL A 18 -2.88 -2.54 0.65
C VAL A 18 -3.39 -1.89 -0.64
N SER A 19 -2.71 -0.85 -1.12
CA SER A 19 -3.05 -0.17 -2.37
C SER A 19 -3.01 -1.11 -3.57
N VAL A 20 -1.97 -1.96 -3.69
CA VAL A 20 -1.87 -2.94 -4.77
C VAL A 20 -2.97 -4.00 -4.65
N GLY A 21 -3.29 -4.47 -3.43
CA GLY A 21 -4.41 -5.39 -3.20
C GLY A 21 -5.75 -4.82 -3.68
N ASN A 22 -6.05 -3.58 -3.30
CA ASN A 22 -7.26 -2.87 -3.72
C ASN A 22 -7.28 -2.58 -5.23
N LEU A 23 -6.14 -2.18 -5.80
CA LEU A 23 -6.01 -1.92 -7.23
C LEU A 23 -6.23 -3.19 -8.04
N LYS A 24 -5.60 -4.31 -7.67
CA LYS A 24 -5.69 -5.58 -8.40
C LYS A 24 -7.13 -6.02 -8.63
N ASN A 25 -7.99 -5.88 -7.62
CA ASN A 25 -9.39 -6.29 -7.70
C ASN A 25 -10.27 -5.36 -8.55
N ASN A 26 -9.81 -4.12 -8.79
CA ASN A 26 -10.57 -3.10 -9.48
C ASN A 26 -9.97 -2.71 -10.84
N VAL A 27 -8.74 -3.12 -11.15
CA VAL A 27 -8.03 -2.68 -12.37
C VAL A 27 -8.78 -3.07 -13.63
N VAL A 28 -9.33 -4.28 -13.68
CA VAL A 28 -10.13 -4.76 -14.81
C VAL A 28 -11.43 -3.96 -14.94
N LYS A 29 -12.05 -3.60 -13.81
CA LYS A 29 -13.29 -2.83 -13.79
C LYS A 29 -13.09 -1.43 -14.39
N ILE A 30 -11.92 -0.82 -14.20
CA ILE A 30 -11.60 0.49 -14.81
C ILE A 30 -11.71 0.44 -16.34
N PHE A 31 -11.38 -0.68 -16.98
CA PHE A 31 -11.42 -0.77 -18.44
C PHE A 31 -12.76 -1.26 -19.00
N ILE A 32 -13.57 -1.94 -18.19
CA ILE A 32 -14.85 -2.54 -18.64
C ILE A 32 -16.03 -1.61 -18.37
N TYR A 33 -16.03 -0.88 -17.25
CA TYR A 33 -17.17 -0.07 -16.86
C TYR A 33 -17.22 1.25 -17.62
N GLN A 34 -18.45 1.71 -17.86
CA GLN A 34 -18.74 2.90 -18.66
C GLN A 34 -18.28 4.21 -18.00
N ASP A 35 -18.18 4.22 -16.67
CA ASP A 35 -17.64 5.36 -15.92
C ASP A 35 -16.43 4.95 -15.04
N PRO A 36 -15.22 4.94 -15.61
CA PRO A 36 -14.01 4.60 -14.87
C PRO A 36 -13.66 5.62 -13.79
N LYS A 37 -14.16 6.85 -13.89
CA LYS A 37 -13.80 7.95 -13.00
C LYS A 37 -14.26 7.67 -11.57
N VAL A 38 -15.48 7.16 -11.41
CA VAL A 38 -16.04 6.78 -10.10
C VAL A 38 -15.17 5.71 -9.41
N ILE A 39 -14.71 4.72 -10.17
CA ILE A 39 -13.85 3.64 -9.64
C ILE A 39 -12.49 4.21 -9.21
N LEU A 40 -11.92 5.11 -10.00
CA LEU A 40 -10.66 5.77 -9.68
C LEU A 40 -10.77 6.64 -8.43
N GLU A 41 -11.84 7.41 -8.28
CA GLU A 41 -12.08 8.22 -7.07
C GLU A 41 -12.20 7.33 -5.82
N GLN A 42 -12.94 6.22 -5.91
CA GLN A 42 -13.02 5.23 -4.84
C GLN A 42 -11.64 4.64 -4.49
N LEU A 43 -10.82 4.29 -5.48
CA LEU A 43 -9.46 3.79 -5.23
C LEU A 43 -8.57 4.85 -4.55
N VAL A 44 -8.62 6.10 -5.00
CA VAL A 44 -7.87 7.20 -4.39
C VAL A 44 -8.27 7.38 -2.93
N THR A 45 -9.57 7.38 -2.62
CA THR A 45 -10.02 7.49 -1.22
C THR A 45 -9.53 6.32 -0.36
N LEU A 46 -9.55 5.09 -0.87
CA LEU A 46 -9.02 3.92 -0.18
C LEU A 46 -7.51 4.02 0.06
N PHE A 47 -6.74 4.56 -0.91
CA PHE A 47 -5.30 4.75 -0.76
C PHE A 47 -4.97 5.83 0.28
N LEU A 48 -5.74 6.92 0.30
CA LEU A 48 -5.57 7.99 1.28
C LEU A 48 -5.93 7.52 2.70
N LYS A 49 -6.91 6.61 2.83
CA LYS A 49 -7.27 5.98 4.11
C LYS A 49 -6.20 4.99 4.58
N SER A 50 -5.61 4.21 3.66
CA SER A 50 -4.60 3.19 3.96
C SER A 50 -3.18 3.77 3.96
N THR A 51 -2.88 4.58 4.98
CA THR A 51 -1.55 5.21 5.13
C THR A 51 -0.79 4.66 6.33
N GLU A 52 0.53 4.49 6.18
CA GLU A 52 1.42 4.01 7.22
C GLU A 52 2.40 5.11 7.65
N ALA A 53 2.62 5.24 8.97
CA ALA A 53 3.58 6.19 9.52
C ALA A 53 5.03 5.74 9.25
N PHE A 54 5.85 6.65 8.74
CA PHE A 54 7.29 6.55 8.81
C PHE A 54 7.73 6.83 10.25
N ARG A 55 8.07 5.78 10.98
CA ARG A 55 8.51 5.87 12.39
C ARG A 55 10.04 5.88 12.45
N PRO A 56 10.70 7.05 12.61
CA PRO A 56 12.12 7.11 12.88
C PRO A 56 12.43 6.50 14.26
N ASN A 57 13.66 6.04 14.48
CA ASN A 57 14.17 5.57 15.77
C ASN A 57 13.31 4.48 16.43
N ARG A 58 12.99 3.41 15.70
CA ARG A 58 12.27 2.27 16.27
C ARG A 58 13.14 1.59 17.32
N LYS A 59 12.60 1.35 18.52
CA LYS A 59 13.26 0.56 19.59
C LYS A 59 13.75 -0.79 19.07
N TYR A 60 13.00 -1.39 18.15
CA TYR A 60 13.40 -2.57 17.40
C TYR A 60 13.41 -2.24 15.91
N GLU A 61 14.59 -2.27 15.30
CA GLU A 61 14.72 -2.04 13.88
C GLU A 61 14.06 -3.16 13.08
N ARG A 62 13.45 -2.80 11.96
CA ARG A 62 12.93 -3.80 11.03
C ARG A 62 14.12 -4.38 10.27
N THR A 63 14.51 -5.61 10.58
CA THR A 63 15.44 -6.38 9.76
C THR A 63 14.84 -6.56 8.36
N LYS A 64 15.49 -5.97 7.36
CA LYS A 64 15.14 -6.25 5.96
C LYS A 64 15.67 -7.65 5.65
N PRO A 65 14.81 -8.63 5.30
CA PRO A 65 15.31 -9.95 4.94
C PRO A 65 16.24 -9.81 3.74
N LYS A 66 17.38 -10.51 3.75
CA LYS A 66 18.24 -10.61 2.58
C LYS A 66 17.41 -11.21 1.45
N MET A 67 17.25 -10.47 0.35
CA MET A 67 16.61 -10.99 -0.85
C MET A 67 17.59 -11.96 -1.52
N TYR A 68 17.36 -13.26 -1.35
CA TYR A 68 18.09 -14.27 -2.10
C TYR A 68 17.72 -14.15 -3.58
N ARG A 69 18.71 -13.93 -4.45
CA ARG A 69 18.54 -13.99 -5.90
C ARG A 69 18.73 -15.45 -6.32
N GLY A 70 17.68 -16.16 -6.70
CA GLY A 70 17.78 -17.55 -7.15
C GLY A 70 16.48 -18.37 -7.05
N LYS A 71 16.56 -19.67 -7.37
CA LYS A 71 15.45 -20.65 -7.39
C LYS A 71 14.69 -20.75 -6.05
N TYR A 72 15.37 -20.51 -4.93
CA TYR A 72 14.81 -20.66 -3.58
C TYR A 72 14.12 -19.39 -3.06
N ARG A 73 13.83 -18.42 -3.93
CA ARG A 73 13.08 -17.22 -3.54
C ARG A 73 11.60 -17.56 -3.35
N THR A 74 11.11 -17.42 -2.12
CA THR A 74 9.67 -17.49 -1.86
C THR A 74 9.01 -16.17 -2.26
N PHE A 75 8.09 -16.21 -3.24
CA PHE A 75 7.36 -15.04 -3.72
C PHE A 75 6.12 -14.70 -2.89
N THR A 76 5.74 -15.56 -1.96
CA THR A 76 4.53 -15.42 -1.14
C THR A 76 4.90 -15.06 0.30
N ASN A 77 4.33 -13.97 0.82
CA ASN A 77 4.21 -13.79 2.26
C ASN A 77 3.21 -14.84 2.77
N TYR A 78 3.59 -15.64 3.77
CA TYR A 78 2.74 -16.65 4.41
C TYR A 78 1.45 -16.05 4.99
N ARG A 79 1.46 -14.75 5.32
CA ARG A 79 0.31 -14.00 5.79
C ARG A 79 -0.09 -12.98 4.73
N ARG A 80 -1.20 -13.25 4.02
CA ARG A 80 -1.78 -12.29 3.07
C ARG A 80 -2.26 -11.06 3.84
N ALA A 81 -1.95 -9.87 3.32
CA ALA A 81 -2.62 -8.65 3.74
C ALA A 81 -4.01 -8.68 3.08
N VAL A 82 -5.00 -9.17 3.83
CA VAL A 82 -6.42 -9.03 3.54
C VAL A 82 -6.99 -8.16 4.63
#